data_AF-A0A9D7FZU5-F1
#
_entry.id   AF-A0A9D7FZU5-F1
#
_cell.length_a   1.000
_cell.length_b   1.000
_cell.length_c   1.000
_cell.angle_alpha   90.00
_cell.angle_beta   90.00
_cell.angle_gamma   90.00
#
_symmetry.space_group_name_H-M   'P 1'
#
loop_
_entity.id
_entity.type
_entity.pdbx_description
1 polymer ?
#
loop_
_entity_poly.entity_id
_entity_poly.type
_entity_poly.pdbx_seq_one_letter_code
_entity_poly.pdbx_strand_id
1 'polypeptide(L)'
;MPQGSLRGMYFATHFHNWYHVAPEAEIVRYLEDLALWGVNALEICFPFINLQDWNDPQADVAVGMMRMYARVARDLGLQFGTGVNNTLFKGVPPHLRATPLPDPTHRRGNSGHPVCPSQPEGLEYIMENTRKLFQHMADAGLDFLVHWPYDEGGCACEKCLPWGCNGFVKVSREITQLDGSSFLV
;
A
#
# COMPACT_ATOMS: atom_id res chain seq x y z
N MET A 1 23.68 15.63 -4.49
CA MET A 1 22.34 15.07 -4.23
C MET A 1 21.49 15.16 -5.48
N PRO A 2 20.62 14.17 -5.78
CA PRO A 2 19.67 14.24 -6.90
C PRO A 2 18.84 15.52 -6.82
N GLN A 3 18.61 16.19 -7.95
CA GLN A 3 17.88 17.48 -8.02
C GLN A 3 16.38 17.31 -8.32
N GLY A 4 15.85 16.09 -8.23
CA GLY A 4 14.44 15.80 -8.49
C GLY A 4 13.53 16.43 -7.43
N SER A 5 12.32 16.83 -7.83
CA SER A 5 11.28 17.34 -6.93
C SER A 5 10.77 16.27 -5.96
N LEU A 6 10.84 14.99 -6.34
CA LEU A 6 10.55 13.84 -5.50
C LEU A 6 11.83 13.03 -5.26
N ARG A 7 12.16 12.82 -3.99
CA ARG A 7 13.31 12.03 -3.50
C ARG A 7 12.78 11.17 -2.37
N GLY A 8 12.03 10.14 -2.77
CA GLY A 8 11.28 9.29 -1.86
C GLY A 8 12.11 8.15 -1.28
N MET A 9 11.68 7.67 -0.12
CA MET A 9 12.11 6.41 0.47
C MET A 9 10.89 5.51 0.72
N TYR A 10 11.03 4.23 0.43
CA TYR A 10 10.02 3.21 0.68
C TYR A 10 10.40 2.36 1.90
N PHE A 11 9.51 2.27 2.88
CA PHE A 11 9.60 1.30 3.97
C PHE A 11 8.55 0.20 3.81
N ALA A 12 9.01 -1.03 3.60
CA ALA A 12 8.15 -2.20 3.53
C ALA A 12 7.59 -2.54 4.92
N THR A 13 6.56 -1.86 5.40
CA THR A 13 6.00 -2.01 6.77
C THR A 13 5.10 -3.24 6.93
N HIS A 14 5.58 -4.42 6.52
CA HIS A 14 4.91 -5.72 6.68
C HIS A 14 5.93 -6.82 7.04
N PHE A 15 5.46 -8.07 7.20
CA PHE A 15 6.28 -9.25 7.58
C PHE A 15 7.10 -9.15 8.87
N HIS A 16 6.80 -8.22 9.78
CA HIS A 16 7.59 -8.04 11.02
C HIS A 16 9.07 -7.75 10.77
N ASN A 17 9.39 -7.11 9.65
CA ASN A 17 10.71 -6.54 9.46
C ASN A 17 10.91 -5.32 10.37
N TRP A 18 12.11 -4.74 10.34
CA TRP A 18 12.47 -3.64 11.23
C TRP A 18 11.53 -2.43 11.10
N TYR A 19 11.15 -2.01 9.89
CA TYR A 19 10.20 -0.90 9.71
C TYR A 19 8.80 -1.21 10.28
N HIS A 20 8.40 -2.47 10.33
CA HIS A 20 7.11 -2.86 10.89
C HIS A 20 7.08 -2.88 12.43
N VAL A 21 8.22 -3.12 13.10
CA VAL A 21 8.24 -3.40 14.55
C VAL A 21 9.22 -2.55 15.37
N ALA A 22 10.02 -1.70 14.74
CA ALA A 22 10.97 -0.85 15.44
C ALA A 22 10.24 0.14 16.37
N PRO A 23 10.83 0.47 17.53
CA PRO A 23 10.31 1.53 18.40
C PRO A 23 10.24 2.88 17.68
N GLU A 24 9.25 3.70 18.02
CA GLU A 24 9.07 5.03 17.41
C GLU A 24 10.34 5.90 17.50
N ALA A 25 11.07 5.85 18.63
CA ALA A 25 12.29 6.62 18.80
C ALA A 25 13.39 6.25 17.77
N GLU A 26 13.48 4.98 17.38
CA GLU A 26 14.43 4.55 16.34
C GLU A 26 13.98 5.01 14.95
N ILE A 27 12.67 4.92 14.67
CA ILE A 27 12.09 5.40 13.41
C ILE A 27 12.26 6.90 13.23
N VAL A 28 11.98 7.69 14.27
CA VAL A 28 12.19 9.15 14.26
C VAL A 28 13.65 9.46 13.95
N ARG A 29 14.58 8.82 14.67
CA ARG A 29 16.01 9.04 14.45
C ARG A 29 16.45 8.69 13.03
N TYR A 30 15.95 7.58 12.50
CA TYR A 30 16.27 7.14 11.14
C TYR A 30 15.72 8.10 10.07
N LEU A 31 14.47 8.57 10.24
CA LEU A 31 13.87 9.52 9.33
C LEU A 31 14.51 10.91 9.39
N GLU A 32 14.95 11.36 10.58
CA GLU A 32 15.77 12.58 10.73
C GLU A 32 17.04 12.50 9.87
N ASP A 33 17.78 11.40 9.95
CA ASP A 33 19.01 11.22 9.17
C ASP A 33 18.71 11.22 7.66
N LEU A 34 17.64 10.54 7.23
CA LEU A 34 17.21 10.55 5.82
C LEU A 34 16.80 11.96 5.34
N ALA A 35 16.07 12.72 6.18
CA ALA A 35 15.67 14.09 5.87
C ALA A 35 16.89 15.02 5.78
N LEU A 36 17.90 14.85 6.64
CA LEU A 36 19.18 15.57 6.56
C LEU A 36 19.96 15.21 5.28
N TRP A 37 19.81 13.99 4.78
CA TRP A 37 20.31 13.59 3.46
C TRP A 37 19.38 14.03 2.33
N GLY A 38 18.34 14.81 2.60
CA GLY A 38 17.50 15.44 1.61
C GLY A 38 16.39 14.56 1.04
N VAL A 39 16.07 13.41 1.64
CA VAL A 39 14.79 12.71 1.37
C VAL A 39 13.65 13.67 1.69
N ASN A 40 12.62 13.72 0.83
CA ASN A 40 11.47 14.63 1.02
C ASN A 40 10.11 13.94 0.89
N ALA A 41 10.09 12.62 0.73
CA ALA A 41 8.87 11.84 0.73
C ALA A 41 9.11 10.47 1.37
N LEU A 42 8.13 10.01 2.14
CA LEU A 42 8.10 8.69 2.73
C LEU A 42 6.87 7.94 2.23
N GLU A 43 7.09 6.72 1.77
CA GLU A 43 6.02 5.78 1.47
C GLU A 43 6.14 4.54 2.34
N ILE A 44 5.00 4.09 2.86
CA ILE A 44 4.88 2.84 3.62
C ILE A 44 3.68 2.03 3.13
N CYS A 45 3.63 0.74 3.45
CA CYS A 45 2.53 -0.14 3.10
C CYS A 45 1.62 -0.42 4.30
N PHE A 46 0.30 -0.29 4.14
CA PHE A 46 -0.60 -0.93 5.10
C PHE A 46 -0.41 -2.47 4.99
N PRO A 47 -0.15 -3.20 6.09
CA PRO A 47 0.22 -4.61 6.04
C PRO A 47 -1.00 -5.52 5.84
N PHE A 48 -1.82 -5.28 4.81
CA PHE A 48 -2.97 -6.12 4.46
C PHE A 48 -2.62 -7.62 4.47
N ILE A 49 -1.48 -7.95 3.86
CA ILE A 49 -0.92 -9.29 3.75
C ILE A 49 -0.69 -10.01 5.09
N ASN A 50 -0.55 -9.26 6.19
CA ASN A 50 -0.37 -9.84 7.52
C ASN A 50 -1.69 -10.09 8.25
N LEU A 51 -2.76 -9.41 7.83
CA LEU A 51 -4.02 -9.30 8.56
C LEU A 51 -5.11 -10.19 7.96
N GLN A 52 -5.99 -10.71 8.80
CA GLN A 52 -7.12 -11.53 8.38
C GLN A 52 -8.21 -10.71 7.67
N ASP A 53 -8.60 -9.58 8.25
CA ASP A 53 -9.54 -8.58 7.74
C ASP A 53 -9.46 -7.33 8.65
N TRP A 54 -10.40 -6.39 8.51
CA TRP A 54 -10.43 -5.18 9.35
C TRP A 54 -10.80 -5.43 10.82
N ASN A 55 -11.38 -6.58 11.17
CA ASN A 55 -11.65 -6.98 12.55
C ASN A 55 -10.49 -7.77 13.18
N ASP A 56 -9.39 -7.97 12.45
CA ASP A 56 -8.17 -8.53 13.01
C ASP A 56 -7.70 -7.65 14.19
N PRO A 57 -7.39 -8.22 15.37
CA PRO A 57 -6.90 -7.44 16.52
C PRO A 57 -5.68 -6.56 16.21
N GLN A 58 -4.91 -6.90 15.17
CA GLN A 58 -3.73 -6.15 14.74
C GLN A 58 -4.04 -5.05 13.72
N ALA A 59 -5.29 -4.93 13.23
CA ALA A 59 -5.67 -3.90 12.27
C ALA A 59 -5.54 -2.50 12.86
N ASP A 60 -6.03 -2.27 14.08
CA ASP A 60 -5.91 -0.99 14.78
C ASP A 60 -4.44 -0.65 15.09
N VAL A 61 -3.63 -1.67 15.41
CA VAL A 61 -2.18 -1.51 15.62
C VAL A 61 -1.50 -1.06 14.32
N ALA A 62 -1.85 -1.67 13.19
CA ALA A 62 -1.33 -1.30 11.88
C ALA A 62 -1.76 0.11 11.45
N VAL A 63 -3.00 0.52 11.73
CA VAL A 63 -3.47 1.90 11.51
C VAL A 63 -2.69 2.87 12.41
N GLY A 64 -2.50 2.53 13.68
CA GLY A 64 -1.70 3.32 14.62
C GLY A 64 -0.25 3.53 14.14
N MET A 65 0.37 2.48 13.60
CA MET A 65 1.68 2.55 12.98
C MET A 65 1.68 3.51 11.78
N MET A 66 0.71 3.40 10.86
CA MET A 66 0.65 4.32 9.72
C MET A 66 0.48 5.77 10.15
N ARG A 67 -0.36 6.04 11.15
CA ARG A 67 -0.56 7.38 11.71
C ARG A 67 0.69 7.91 12.41
N MET A 68 1.47 7.05 13.07
CA MET A 68 2.78 7.42 13.62
C MET A 68 3.73 7.87 12.51
N TYR A 69 3.88 7.07 11.45
CA TYR A 69 4.73 7.44 10.31
C TYR A 69 4.28 8.73 9.63
N ALA A 70 2.98 8.91 9.42
CA ALA A 70 2.42 10.14 8.86
C ALA A 70 2.74 11.37 9.72
N ARG A 71 2.63 11.25 11.04
CA ARG A 71 3.00 12.32 11.98
C ARG A 71 4.48 12.65 11.89
N VAL A 72 5.35 11.65 12.01
CA VAL A 72 6.81 11.85 11.98
C VAL A 72 7.26 12.44 10.64
N ALA A 73 6.70 11.96 9.52
CA ALA A 73 6.97 12.53 8.20
C ALA A 73 6.62 14.02 8.14
N ARG A 74 5.44 14.40 8.64
CA ARG A 74 4.99 15.80 8.67
C ARG A 74 5.85 16.68 9.57
N ASP A 75 6.20 16.20 10.75
CA ASP A 75 7.04 16.94 11.71
C ASP A 75 8.42 17.28 11.12
N LEU A 76 8.91 16.44 10.20
CA LEU A 76 10.16 16.62 9.46
C LEU A 76 9.97 17.30 8.08
N GLY A 77 8.74 17.68 7.71
CA GLY A 77 8.43 18.33 6.44
C GLY A 77 8.52 17.43 5.21
N LEU A 78 8.42 16.11 5.37
CA LEU A 78 8.32 15.14 4.28
C LEU A 78 6.87 14.99 3.81
N GLN A 79 6.66 14.70 2.53
CA GLN A 79 5.39 14.16 2.04
C GLN A 79 5.21 12.73 2.53
N PHE A 80 3.98 12.32 2.81
CA PHE A 80 3.65 10.97 3.25
C PHE A 80 2.67 10.30 2.30
N GLY A 81 2.94 9.05 1.94
CA GLY A 81 2.09 8.28 1.03
C GLY A 81 2.04 6.80 1.34
N THR A 82 1.19 6.08 0.62
CA THR A 82 1.07 4.63 0.75
C THR A 82 0.89 3.92 -0.58
N GLY A 83 1.35 2.67 -0.63
CA GLY A 83 1.14 1.76 -1.75
C GLY A 83 -0.30 1.26 -1.85
N VAL A 84 -0.84 1.24 -3.07
CA VAL A 84 -2.15 0.68 -3.40
C VAL A 84 -2.04 -0.31 -4.57
N ASN A 85 -2.70 -1.46 -4.45
CA ASN A 85 -2.70 -2.51 -5.47
C ASN A 85 -3.89 -3.47 -5.26
N ASN A 86 -3.88 -4.62 -5.95
CA ASN A 86 -4.94 -5.64 -5.84
C ASN A 86 -4.67 -6.72 -4.78
N THR A 87 -3.62 -6.61 -3.97
CA THR A 87 -3.32 -7.55 -2.89
C THR A 87 -3.76 -7.01 -1.56
N LEU A 88 -4.61 -7.80 -0.90
CA LEU A 88 -5.27 -7.40 0.33
C LEU A 88 -5.07 -8.48 1.40
N PHE A 89 -6.09 -8.66 2.24
CA PHE A 89 -6.06 -9.49 3.43
C PHE A 89 -5.80 -10.98 3.20
N LYS A 90 -5.27 -11.66 4.22
CA LYS A 90 -5.22 -13.13 4.31
C LYS A 90 -6.60 -13.76 4.13
N GLY A 91 -7.64 -13.08 4.61
CA GLY A 91 -9.03 -13.54 4.54
C GLY A 91 -9.74 -13.30 3.21
N VAL A 92 -9.07 -12.85 2.14
CA VAL A 92 -9.72 -12.70 0.82
C VAL A 92 -10.48 -13.99 0.47
N PRO A 93 -11.80 -13.92 0.21
CA PRO A 93 -12.62 -15.08 -0.13
C PRO A 93 -12.03 -15.87 -1.29
N PRO A 94 -12.00 -17.22 -1.23
CA PRO A 94 -11.35 -18.04 -2.26
C PRO A 94 -11.82 -17.77 -3.69
N HIS A 95 -13.11 -17.48 -3.90
CA HIS A 95 -13.67 -17.21 -5.23
C HIS A 95 -13.22 -15.88 -5.82
N LEU A 96 -12.79 -14.93 -4.99
CA LEU A 96 -12.30 -13.60 -5.41
C LEU A 96 -10.79 -13.59 -5.71
N ARG A 97 -10.07 -14.65 -5.38
CA ARG A 97 -8.61 -14.73 -5.56
C ARG A 97 -8.24 -14.58 -7.03
N ALA A 98 -7.17 -13.82 -7.26
CA ALA A 98 -6.58 -13.69 -8.59
C ALA A 98 -5.97 -15.02 -9.05
N THR A 99 -6.05 -15.28 -10.35
CA THR A 99 -5.24 -16.32 -10.97
C THR A 99 -3.75 -15.95 -10.83
N PRO A 100 -2.89 -16.83 -10.29
CA PRO A 100 -1.47 -16.51 -10.12
C PRO A 100 -0.79 -16.18 -11.45
N LEU A 101 0.02 -15.11 -11.49
CA LEU A 101 0.86 -14.82 -12.66
C LEU A 101 1.92 -15.90 -12.84
N PRO A 102 2.27 -16.27 -14.10
CA PRO A 102 3.42 -17.13 -14.35
C PRO A 102 4.69 -16.52 -13.74
N ASP A 103 5.40 -17.30 -12.93
CA ASP A 103 6.71 -16.93 -12.39
C ASP A 103 7.73 -18.05 -12.64
N PRO A 104 8.22 -18.18 -13.89
CA PRO A 104 9.22 -19.20 -14.22
C PRO A 104 10.56 -18.95 -13.53
N THR A 105 10.79 -17.75 -12.98
CA THR A 105 12.04 -17.40 -12.30
C THR A 105 12.00 -17.61 -10.80
N HIS A 106 10.81 -17.81 -10.22
CA HIS A 106 10.58 -17.84 -8.77
C HIS A 106 11.13 -16.60 -8.05
N ARG A 107 11.12 -15.44 -8.70
CA ARG A 107 11.66 -14.16 -8.17
C ARG A 107 10.58 -13.12 -7.95
N ARG A 108 9.33 -13.41 -8.30
CA ARG A 108 8.23 -12.48 -8.10
C ARG A 108 7.82 -12.50 -6.63
N GLY A 109 7.50 -11.33 -6.06
CA GLY A 109 6.80 -11.26 -4.78
C GLY A 109 5.48 -12.02 -4.91
N ASN A 110 5.31 -13.09 -4.13
CA ASN A 110 4.11 -13.95 -4.17
C ASN A 110 3.66 -14.51 -2.78
N SER A 111 4.11 -13.90 -1.69
CA SER A 111 3.62 -14.04 -0.31
C SER A 111 2.18 -13.55 -0.05
N GLY A 112 1.57 -12.86 -1.01
CA GLY A 112 0.38 -12.04 -0.85
C GLY A 112 -0.92 -12.69 -1.30
N HIS A 113 -1.96 -11.86 -1.30
CA HIS A 113 -3.35 -12.28 -1.45
C HIS A 113 -4.06 -11.45 -2.53
N PRO A 114 -3.62 -11.57 -3.80
CA PRO A 114 -4.19 -10.79 -4.88
C PRO A 114 -5.64 -11.18 -5.15
N VAL A 115 -6.46 -10.17 -5.38
CA VAL A 115 -7.88 -10.23 -5.73
C VAL A 115 -8.01 -10.00 -7.23
N CYS A 116 -8.91 -10.70 -7.89
CA CYS A 116 -9.14 -10.56 -9.33
C CYS A 116 -10.04 -9.34 -9.64
N PRO A 117 -9.54 -8.27 -10.28
CA PRO A 117 -10.36 -7.09 -10.57
C PRO A 117 -11.25 -7.23 -11.83
N SER A 118 -11.14 -8.34 -12.56
CA SER A 118 -12.06 -8.62 -13.68
C SER A 118 -13.41 -9.18 -13.21
N GLN A 119 -13.48 -9.67 -11.98
CA GLN A 119 -14.73 -10.02 -11.31
C GLN A 119 -15.32 -8.74 -10.67
N PRO A 120 -16.59 -8.39 -10.92
CA PRO A 120 -17.20 -7.20 -10.30
C PRO A 120 -17.12 -7.20 -8.77
N GLU A 121 -17.42 -8.35 -8.15
CA GLU A 121 -17.31 -8.51 -6.69
C GLU A 121 -15.86 -8.38 -6.20
N GLY A 122 -14.88 -8.86 -6.98
CA GLY A 122 -13.46 -8.71 -6.66
C GLY A 122 -12.99 -7.26 -6.76
N LEU A 123 -13.46 -6.52 -7.77
CA LEU A 123 -13.17 -5.09 -7.87
C LEU A 123 -13.79 -4.30 -6.72
N GLU A 124 -15.05 -4.57 -6.37
CA GLU A 124 -15.71 -3.91 -5.24
C GLU A 124 -15.00 -4.23 -3.92
N TYR A 125 -14.57 -5.48 -3.73
CA TYR A 125 -13.76 -5.84 -2.57
C TYR A 125 -12.46 -5.02 -2.50
N ILE A 126 -11.79 -4.78 -3.63
CA ILE A 126 -10.61 -3.92 -3.67
C ILE A 126 -10.99 -2.49 -3.27
N MET A 127 -12.02 -1.92 -3.92
CA MET A 127 -12.45 -0.54 -3.69
C MET A 127 -12.87 -0.29 -2.24
N GLU A 128 -13.64 -1.19 -1.65
CA GLU A 128 -14.14 -1.06 -0.28
C GLU A 128 -13.00 -1.10 0.74
N ASN A 129 -12.03 -2.00 0.56
CA ASN A 129 -10.90 -2.08 1.49
C ASN A 129 -9.93 -0.90 1.32
N THR A 130 -9.72 -0.41 0.10
CA THR A 130 -8.97 0.82 -0.14
C THR A 130 -9.68 2.04 0.47
N ARG A 131 -11.01 2.13 0.33
CA ARG A 131 -11.84 3.19 0.93
C ARG A 131 -11.74 3.19 2.46
N LYS A 132 -11.77 2.02 3.09
CA LYS A 132 -11.57 1.90 4.56
C LYS A 132 -10.19 2.35 4.99
N LEU A 133 -9.14 1.95 4.28
CA LEU A 133 -7.78 2.45 4.54
C LEU A 133 -7.74 3.98 4.48
N PHE A 134 -8.35 4.56 3.45
CA PHE A 134 -8.44 6.01 3.28
C PHE A 134 -9.21 6.69 4.41
N GLN A 135 -10.32 6.11 4.88
CA GLN A 135 -11.07 6.60 6.04
C GLN A 135 -10.22 6.56 7.33
N HIS A 136 -9.48 5.48 7.56
CA HIS A 136 -8.57 5.37 8.71
C HIS A 136 -7.42 6.40 8.67
N MET A 137 -7.04 6.86 7.48
CA MET A 137 -5.98 7.83 7.28
C MET A 137 -6.48 9.26 7.08
N ALA A 138 -7.79 9.53 7.10
CA ALA A 138 -8.35 10.86 6.82
C ALA A 138 -7.76 11.96 7.72
N ASP A 139 -7.68 11.73 9.04
CA ASP A 139 -7.11 12.71 9.98
C ASP A 139 -5.58 12.86 9.86
N ALA A 140 -4.91 11.79 9.42
CA ALA A 140 -3.46 11.76 9.27
C ALA A 140 -3.01 12.27 7.89
N GLY A 141 -3.89 12.32 6.89
CA GLY A 141 -3.57 12.74 5.52
C GLY A 141 -2.70 11.75 4.75
N LEU A 142 -2.85 11.78 3.42
CA LEU A 142 -1.98 11.14 2.44
C LEU A 142 -1.70 12.17 1.34
N ASP A 143 -0.44 12.51 1.12
CA ASP A 143 -0.02 13.49 0.11
C ASP A 143 0.09 12.86 -1.29
N PHE A 144 0.35 11.55 -1.36
CA PHE A 144 0.45 10.81 -2.62
C PHE A 144 0.12 9.33 -2.44
N LEU A 145 -0.17 8.67 -3.57
CA LEU A 145 -0.38 7.23 -3.67
C LEU A 145 0.67 6.62 -4.60
N VAL A 146 1.16 5.43 -4.26
CA VAL A 146 2.00 4.65 -5.17
C VAL A 146 1.22 3.46 -5.68
N HIS A 147 0.93 3.45 -6.97
CA HIS A 147 0.28 2.32 -7.63
C HIS A 147 1.30 1.21 -7.87
N TRP A 148 1.15 0.07 -7.19
CA TRP A 148 2.21 -0.94 -7.08
C TRP A 148 1.88 -2.24 -7.82
N PRO A 149 2.45 -2.49 -9.03
CA PRO A 149 1.96 -3.56 -9.88
C PRO A 149 2.45 -4.97 -9.57
N TYR A 150 3.63 -5.16 -8.95
CA TYR A 150 4.31 -6.48 -8.98
C TYR A 150 4.91 -7.00 -7.67
N ASP A 151 4.73 -6.30 -6.54
CA ASP A 151 5.26 -6.72 -5.23
C ASP A 151 4.31 -6.26 -4.09
N GLU A 152 3.18 -6.93 -3.87
CA GLU A 152 2.75 -8.12 -4.57
C GLU A 152 1.43 -7.83 -5.27
N GLY A 153 1.38 -7.84 -6.59
CA GLY A 153 0.16 -7.54 -7.34
C GLY A 153 0.13 -8.26 -8.66
N GLY A 154 -1.05 -8.68 -9.12
CA GLY A 154 -1.16 -9.50 -10.33
C GLY A 154 -2.46 -10.28 -10.47
N CYS A 155 -2.86 -10.54 -11.71
CA CYS A 155 -3.86 -11.54 -12.06
C CYS A 155 -3.62 -12.05 -13.48
N ALA A 156 -3.58 -13.38 -13.65
CA ALA A 156 -3.34 -14.05 -14.93
C ALA A 156 -4.62 -14.49 -15.66
N CYS A 157 -5.81 -14.10 -15.19
CA CYS A 157 -7.01 -14.42 -15.93
C CYS A 157 -7.01 -13.72 -17.29
N GLU A 158 -7.70 -14.28 -18.27
CA GLU A 158 -7.77 -13.78 -19.65
C GLU A 158 -8.13 -12.30 -19.73
N LYS A 159 -9.05 -11.83 -18.85
CA LYS A 159 -9.51 -10.44 -18.80
C LYS A 159 -8.53 -9.48 -18.13
N CYS A 160 -7.56 -9.97 -17.36
CA CYS A 160 -6.57 -9.14 -16.67
C CYS A 160 -5.25 -9.08 -17.41
N LEU A 161 -4.95 -10.07 -18.26
CA LEU A 161 -3.71 -10.10 -19.02
C LEU A 161 -3.74 -9.09 -20.19
N PRO A 162 -2.57 -8.55 -20.57
CA PRO A 162 -1.34 -8.51 -19.78
C PRO A 162 -1.52 -7.62 -18.55
N TRP A 163 -1.16 -8.12 -17.36
CA TRP A 163 -1.50 -7.45 -16.08
C TRP A 163 -1.11 -5.97 -16.04
N GLY A 164 0.14 -5.63 -16.37
CA GLY A 164 0.67 -4.28 -16.24
C GLY A 164 0.03 -3.22 -17.14
N CYS A 165 -0.64 -3.61 -18.23
CA CYS A 165 -1.31 -2.65 -19.14
C CYS A 165 -2.84 -2.81 -19.16
N ASN A 166 -3.38 -3.81 -18.48
CA ASN A 166 -4.81 -4.09 -18.46
C ASN A 166 -5.33 -4.13 -17.02
N GLY A 167 -5.26 -5.29 -16.35
CA GLY A 167 -5.80 -5.45 -14.99
C GLY A 167 -5.27 -4.42 -13.99
N PHE A 168 -3.97 -4.12 -14.03
CA PHE A 168 -3.33 -3.10 -13.19
C PHE A 168 -3.84 -1.70 -13.50
N VAL A 169 -3.86 -1.31 -14.78
CA VAL A 169 -4.30 0.03 -15.20
C VAL A 169 -5.76 0.27 -14.82
N LYS A 170 -6.61 -0.77 -14.96
CA LYS A 170 -7.99 -0.73 -14.49
C LYS A 170 -8.05 -0.44 -13.00
N VAL A 171 -7.43 -1.28 -12.17
CA VAL A 171 -7.46 -1.10 -10.70
C VAL A 171 -6.91 0.26 -10.29
N SER A 172 -5.78 0.66 -10.87
CA SER A 172 -5.16 1.95 -10.57
C SER A 172 -6.10 3.11 -10.89
N ARG A 173 -6.74 3.10 -12.06
CA ARG A 173 -7.73 4.11 -12.44
C ARG A 173 -8.89 4.18 -11.45
N GLU A 174 -9.48 3.03 -11.09
CA GLU A 174 -10.62 2.99 -10.16
C GLU A 174 -10.22 3.50 -8.77
N ILE A 175 -9.04 3.13 -8.26
CA ILE A 175 -8.53 3.63 -6.98
C ILE A 175 -8.31 5.14 -7.01
N THR A 176 -7.72 5.68 -8.08
CA THR A 176 -7.52 7.13 -8.24
C THR A 176 -8.86 7.87 -8.28
N GLN A 177 -9.92 7.22 -8.76
CA GLN A 177 -11.27 7.79 -8.84
C GLN A 177 -12.10 7.58 -7.58
N LEU A 178 -11.60 6.88 -6.56
CA LEU A 178 -12.26 6.84 -5.25
C LEU A 178 -12.33 8.27 -4.73
N ASP A 179 -13.56 8.82 -4.67
CA ASP A 179 -13.81 10.23 -4.37
C ASP A 179 -12.95 10.72 -3.21
N GLY A 180 -11.98 11.56 -3.56
CA GLY A 180 -10.99 12.13 -2.67
C GLY A 180 -11.52 13.32 -1.88
N SER A 181 -12.78 13.28 -1.43
CA SER A 181 -13.34 14.28 -0.53
C SER A 181 -12.61 14.37 0.83
N SER A 182 -11.58 13.56 1.02
CA SER A 182 -10.69 13.55 2.19
C SER A 182 -9.20 13.77 1.86
N PHE A 183 -8.81 13.92 0.58
CA PHE A 183 -7.39 13.99 0.14
C PHE A 183 -6.92 15.35 -0.37
N LEU A 184 -7.83 16.32 -0.46
CA LEU A 184 -7.54 17.67 -0.92
C LEU A 184 -8.10 18.67 0.09
N VAL A 185 -7.39 18.84 1.20
CA VAL A 185 -7.52 20.04 2.05
C VAL A 185 -6.15 20.69 2.15
#